data_AF-U2RAY3-F1
#
_entry.id   AF-U2RAY3-F1
#
_cell.length_a   1.000
_cell.length_b   1.000
_cell.length_c   1.000
_cell.angle_alpha   90.00
_cell.angle_beta   90.00
_cell.angle_gamma   90.00
#
_symmetry.space_group_name_H-M   'P 1'
#
loop_
_entity.id
_entity.type
_entity.pdbx_description
1 polymer ?
#
loop_
_entity_poly.entity_id
_entity_poly.type
_entity_poly.pdbx_seq_one_letter_code
_entity_poly.pdbx_strand_id
1 'polypeptide(L)'
;MFPNPTDVRTLVPFLSVLESKNLKFENIVADAGYESEENYEYLFNNNYTPYIKPQNYEKQKTRKFKQDISRAENMSFNEETDTYTCANNKKLEFKYISKRKNKSGHISEKKVYECNKCEGCPFAEKCKKTS
;
A
#
# COMPACT_ATOMS: atom_id res chain seq x y z
N MET A 1 5.58 -24.23 -13.43
CA MET A 1 5.50 -24.12 -11.95
C MET A 1 6.31 -22.91 -11.54
N PHE A 2 5.67 -21.86 -11.03
CA PHE A 2 6.32 -20.60 -10.68
C PHE A 2 6.72 -20.64 -9.20
N PRO A 3 8.01 -20.64 -8.83
CA PRO A 3 8.45 -20.60 -7.44
C PRO A 3 8.40 -19.15 -6.96
N ASN A 4 7.19 -18.62 -6.75
CA ASN A 4 6.99 -17.34 -6.08
C ASN A 4 6.26 -17.60 -4.75
N PRO A 5 6.72 -17.04 -3.62
CA PRO A 5 6.04 -17.19 -2.33
C PRO A 5 4.70 -16.45 -2.25
N THR A 6 4.29 -15.77 -3.32
CA THR A 6 3.03 -15.03 -3.40
C THR A 6 2.56 -15.00 -4.85
N ASP A 7 1.27 -15.25 -5.08
CA ASP A 7 0.66 -15.38 -6.41
C ASP A 7 0.48 -14.04 -7.14
N VAL A 8 0.96 -12.93 -6.56
CA VAL A 8 0.84 -11.57 -7.13
C VAL A 8 1.14 -11.52 -8.63
N ARG A 9 2.16 -12.24 -9.11
CA ARG A 9 2.60 -12.18 -10.51
C ARG A 9 1.80 -13.05 -11.49
N THR A 10 0.90 -13.89 -10.99
CA THR A 10 0.17 -14.84 -11.85
C THR A 10 -1.17 -14.28 -12.32
N LEU A 11 -1.68 -13.21 -11.70
CA LEU A 11 -2.97 -12.59 -12.08
C LEU A 11 -2.98 -12.13 -13.54
N VAL A 12 -2.01 -11.29 -13.91
CA VAL A 12 -1.94 -10.73 -15.26
C VAL A 12 -1.82 -11.82 -16.32
N PRO A 13 -0.86 -12.78 -16.22
CA PRO A 13 -0.81 -13.92 -17.14
C PRO A 13 -2.11 -14.71 -17.23
N PHE A 14 -2.81 -14.92 -16.10
CA PHE A 14 -4.06 -15.66 -16.07
C PHE A 14 -5.18 -14.94 -16.82
N LEU A 15 -5.33 -13.62 -16.60
CA LEU A 15 -6.32 -12.81 -17.31
C LEU A 15 -6.02 -12.74 -18.81
N SER A 16 -4.75 -12.62 -19.21
CA SER A 16 -4.38 -12.64 -20.63
C SER A 16 -4.76 -13.96 -21.32
N VAL A 17 -4.62 -15.10 -20.63
CA VAL A 17 -5.05 -16.40 -21.17
C VAL A 17 -6.57 -16.46 -21.33
N LEU A 18 -7.33 -15.93 -20.38
CA LEU A 18 -8.80 -15.88 -20.48
C LEU A 18 -9.27 -14.98 -21.63
N GLU A 19 -8.70 -13.79 -21.76
CA GLU A 19 -9.01 -12.87 -22.86
C GLU A 19 -8.65 -13.49 -24.21
N SER A 20 -7.54 -14.24 -24.32
CA SER A 20 -7.17 -14.96 -25.56
C SER A 20 -8.20 -16.01 -26.00
N LYS A 21 -9.08 -16.43 -25.09
CA LYS A 21 -10.19 -17.34 -25.33
C LYS A 21 -11.54 -16.60 -25.46
N ASN A 22 -11.51 -15.28 -25.67
CA ASN A 22 -12.68 -14.40 -25.67
C ASN A 22 -13.49 -14.42 -24.36
N LEU A 23 -12.86 -14.77 -23.23
CA LEU A 23 -13.49 -14.72 -21.91
C LEU A 23 -13.01 -13.47 -21.17
N LYS A 24 -13.83 -12.41 -21.21
CA LYS A 24 -13.60 -11.19 -20.44
C LYS A 24 -14.67 -11.03 -19.38
N PHE A 25 -14.24 -10.89 -18.13
CA PHE A 25 -15.09 -10.65 -16.99
C PHE A 25 -14.97 -9.18 -16.57
N GLU A 26 -16.05 -8.56 -16.13
CA GLU A 26 -15.98 -7.19 -15.61
C GLU A 26 -15.40 -7.19 -14.19
N ASN A 27 -15.87 -8.10 -13.34
CA ASN A 27 -15.52 -8.15 -11.93
C ASN A 27 -14.45 -9.22 -11.66
N ILE A 28 -13.32 -8.80 -11.09
CA ILE A 28 -12.21 -9.72 -10.74
C ILE A 28 -12.16 -9.88 -9.23
N VAL A 29 -12.56 -11.06 -8.75
CA VAL A 29 -12.50 -11.44 -7.33
C VAL A 29 -11.26 -12.29 -7.10
N ALA A 30 -10.40 -11.88 -6.17
CA ALA A 30 -9.19 -12.63 -5.84
C ALA A 30 -8.84 -12.55 -4.34
N ASP A 31 -8.07 -13.53 -3.87
CA ASP A 31 -7.56 -13.51 -2.51
C ASP A 31 -6.42 -12.48 -2.31
N ALA A 32 -5.99 -12.34 -1.06
CA ALA A 32 -4.97 -11.37 -0.70
C ALA A 32 -3.56 -11.65 -1.26
N GLY A 33 -3.30 -12.89 -1.70
CA GLY A 33 -2.07 -13.24 -2.41
C GLY A 33 -1.94 -12.54 -3.76
N TYR A 34 -3.02 -12.02 -4.32
CA TYR A 34 -3.02 -11.22 -5.56
C TYR A 34 -2.95 -9.72 -5.33
N GLU A 35 -2.95 -9.25 -4.08
CA GLU A 35 -2.96 -7.82 -3.78
C GLU A 35 -1.59 -7.19 -4.08
N SER A 36 -1.58 -6.23 -5.01
CA SER A 36 -0.46 -5.35 -5.28
C SER A 36 -0.90 -4.13 -6.09
N GLU A 37 -0.17 -3.03 -5.94
CA GLU A 37 -0.32 -1.81 -6.76
C GLU A 37 -0.28 -2.13 -8.26
N GLU A 38 0.71 -2.93 -8.70
CA GLU A 38 0.87 -3.37 -10.09
C GLU A 38 -0.37 -4.10 -10.63
N ASN A 39 -0.98 -4.98 -9.83
CA ASN A 39 -2.21 -5.68 -10.23
C ASN A 39 -3.42 -4.74 -10.27
N TYR A 40 -3.57 -3.84 -9.29
CA TYR A 40 -4.67 -2.88 -9.31
C TYR A 40 -4.59 -1.95 -10.52
N GLU A 41 -3.40 -1.41 -10.81
CA GLU A 41 -3.19 -0.58 -12.00
C GLU A 41 -3.53 -1.32 -13.28
N TYR A 42 -3.07 -2.57 -13.43
CA TYR A 42 -3.41 -3.39 -14.59
C TYR A 42 -4.93 -3.56 -14.72
N LEU A 43 -5.61 -3.89 -13.62
CA LEU A 43 -7.06 -4.11 -13.62
C LEU A 43 -7.81 -2.85 -14.03
N PHE A 44 -7.52 -1.70 -13.40
CA PHE A 44 -8.17 -0.44 -13.72
C PHE A 44 -7.89 0.01 -15.16
N ASN A 45 -6.65 -0.09 -15.62
CA ASN A 45 -6.26 0.29 -16.99
C ASN A 45 -6.93 -0.58 -18.07
N ASN A 46 -7.33 -1.81 -17.72
CA ASN A 46 -8.01 -2.73 -18.63
C ASN A 46 -9.54 -2.81 -18.42
N ASN A 47 -10.10 -1.84 -17.68
CA ASN A 47 -11.52 -1.71 -17.36
C ASN A 47 -12.11 -2.89 -16.58
N TYR A 48 -11.31 -3.46 -15.67
CA TYR A 48 -11.79 -4.42 -14.67
C TYR A 48 -12.18 -3.71 -13.38
N THR A 49 -13.14 -4.29 -12.67
CA THR A 49 -13.53 -3.90 -11.31
C THR A 49 -12.91 -4.89 -10.30
N PRO A 50 -11.87 -4.50 -9.54
CA PRO A 50 -11.16 -5.41 -8.65
C PRO A 50 -11.81 -5.53 -7.27
N TYR A 51 -12.06 -6.76 -6.84
CA TYR A 51 -12.48 -7.14 -5.49
C TYR A 51 -11.42 -8.06 -4.87
N ILE A 52 -10.27 -7.47 -4.53
CA ILE A 52 -9.13 -8.19 -3.97
C ILE A 52 -9.06 -7.93 -2.46
N LYS A 53 -9.00 -8.99 -1.66
CA LYS A 53 -8.89 -8.87 -0.20
C LYS A 53 -7.54 -8.22 0.18
N PRO A 54 -7.48 -7.16 1.01
CA PRO A 54 -6.20 -6.61 1.46
C PRO A 54 -5.35 -7.60 2.27
N GLN A 55 -4.03 -7.65 2.06
CA GLN A 55 -3.13 -8.55 2.81
C GLN A 55 -3.14 -8.33 4.32
N ASN A 56 -3.27 -7.07 4.74
CA ASN A 56 -3.29 -6.71 6.15
C ASN A 56 -4.70 -6.80 6.76
N TYR A 57 -5.74 -7.26 6.05
CA TYR A 57 -7.15 -7.16 6.48
C TYR A 57 -7.41 -7.73 7.89
N GLU A 58 -6.94 -8.95 8.21
CA GLU A 58 -7.12 -9.50 9.57
C GLU A 58 -6.31 -8.73 10.62
N LYS A 59 -5.11 -8.26 10.26
CA LYS A 59 -4.26 -7.44 11.15
C LYS A 59 -4.92 -6.10 11.46
N GLN A 60 -5.56 -5.46 10.48
CA GLN A 60 -6.27 -4.18 10.62
C GLN A 60 -7.38 -4.23 11.69
N LYS A 61 -7.99 -5.41 11.91
CA LYS A 61 -9.04 -5.57 12.94
C LYS A 61 -8.49 -5.51 14.36
N THR A 62 -7.22 -5.82 14.56
CA THR A 62 -6.62 -5.92 15.90
C THR A 62 -6.47 -4.55 16.58
N ARG A 63 -6.66 -4.50 17.91
CA ARG A 63 -6.47 -3.28 18.70
C ARG A 63 -5.05 -2.72 18.55
N LYS A 64 -4.05 -3.60 18.52
CA LYS A 64 -2.64 -3.23 18.34
C LYS A 64 -2.43 -2.45 17.05
N PHE A 65 -2.99 -2.92 15.93
CA PHE A 65 -2.84 -2.24 14.64
C PHE A 65 -3.53 -0.87 14.63
N LYS A 66 -4.75 -0.79 15.16
CA LYS A 66 -5.54 0.46 15.20
C LYS A 66 -4.94 1.54 16.12
N GLN A 67 -4.18 1.13 17.15
CA GLN A 67 -3.55 2.05 18.10
C GLN A 67 -2.07 2.29 17.81
N ASP A 68 -1.55 1.73 16.70
CA ASP A 68 -0.15 1.88 16.32
C ASP A 68 0.09 3.27 15.73
N ILE A 69 0.64 4.16 16.56
CA ILE A 69 0.93 5.56 16.20
C ILE A 69 2.01 5.71 15.12
N SER A 70 2.77 4.65 14.81
CA SER A 70 3.80 4.66 13.76
C SER A 70 3.20 4.52 12.35
N ARG A 71 1.94 4.12 12.23
CA ARG A 71 1.27 3.93 10.94
C ARG A 71 0.70 5.24 10.44
N ALA A 72 1.05 5.63 9.20
CA ALA A 72 0.45 6.78 8.54
C ALA A 72 -1.08 6.65 8.42
N GLU A 73 -1.61 5.43 8.26
CA GLU A 73 -3.04 5.11 8.25
C GLU A 73 -3.78 5.56 9.53
N ASN A 74 -3.06 5.67 10.66
CA ASN A 74 -3.61 6.10 11.94
C ASN A 74 -3.31 7.58 12.25
N MET A 75 -2.71 8.33 11.31
CA MET A 75 -2.43 9.76 11.45
C MET A 75 -3.54 10.58 10.79
N SER A 76 -3.80 11.78 11.30
CA SER A 76 -4.74 12.71 10.67
C SER A 76 -4.05 13.39 9.48
N PHE A 77 -4.65 13.29 8.30
CA PHE A 77 -4.18 13.98 7.09
C PHE A 77 -4.96 15.27 6.88
N ASN A 78 -4.26 16.36 6.54
CA ASN A 78 -4.85 17.63 6.15
C ASN A 78 -4.55 17.87 4.66
N GLU A 79 -5.59 17.79 3.83
CA GLU A 79 -5.48 17.93 2.37
C GLU A 79 -5.05 19.34 1.94
N GLU A 80 -5.54 20.39 2.63
CA GLU A 80 -5.25 21.79 2.28
C GLU A 80 -3.75 22.13 2.39
N THR A 81 -3.07 21.52 3.35
CA THR A 81 -1.64 21.77 3.62
C THR A 81 -0.72 20.65 3.14
N ASP A 82 -1.27 19.55 2.59
CA ASP A 82 -0.56 18.29 2.30
C ASP A 82 0.33 17.86 3.48
N THR A 83 -0.25 17.81 4.69
CA THR A 83 0.49 17.42 5.90
C THR A 83 -0.21 16.33 6.70
N TYR A 84 0.59 15.49 7.36
CA TYR A 84 0.10 14.57 8.38
C TYR A 84 0.33 15.16 9.77
N THR A 85 -0.56 14.86 10.72
CA THR A 85 -0.37 15.16 12.13
C THR A 85 -0.11 13.87 12.89
N CYS A 86 1.07 13.75 13.53
CA CYS A 86 1.38 12.57 14.34
C CYS A 86 0.73 12.61 15.72
N ALA A 87 0.84 11.50 16.47
CA ALA A 87 0.32 11.38 17.84
C ALA A 87 0.90 12.41 18.84
N ASN A 88 2.03 13.05 18.53
CA ASN A 88 2.58 14.16 19.35
C ASN A 88 2.11 15.55 18.88
N ASN A 89 1.04 15.62 18.09
CA ASN A 89 0.50 16.86 17.50
C ASN A 89 1.53 17.68 16.71
N LYS A 90 2.53 17.01 16.12
CA LYS A 90 3.49 17.63 15.22
C LYS A 90 3.08 17.37 13.78
N LYS A 91 3.28 18.39 12.94
CA LYS A 91 3.08 18.28 11.50
C LYS A 91 4.25 17.55 10.86
N LEU A 92 3.93 16.70 9.89
CA LEU A 92 4.85 16.03 8.98
C LEU A 92 4.60 16.62 7.61
N GLU A 93 5.62 17.28 7.09
CA GLU A 93 5.57 17.99 5.81
C GLU A 93 6.14 17.08 4.71
N PHE A 94 5.62 17.24 3.50
CA PHE A 94 6.16 16.55 2.33
C PHE A 94 7.64 16.90 2.15
N LYS A 95 8.47 15.87 1.95
CA LYS A 95 9.91 16.04 1.74
C LYS A 95 10.32 15.69 0.31
N TYR A 96 9.95 14.50 -0.16
CA TYR A 96 10.29 14.02 -1.51
C TYR A 96 9.44 12.82 -1.92
N ILE A 97 9.48 12.47 -3.21
CA ILE A 97 8.91 11.23 -3.74
C ILE A 97 10.01 10.16 -3.82
N SER A 98 9.82 9.05 -3.13
CA SER A 98 10.66 7.86 -3.24
C SER A 98 10.14 6.97 -4.36
N LYS A 99 10.97 6.70 -5.37
CA LYS A 99 10.66 5.73 -6.43
C LYS A 99 11.34 4.39 -6.12
N ARG A 100 10.62 3.29 -6.22
CA ARG A 100 11.18 1.94 -6.08
C ARG A 100 10.76 1.08 -7.25
N LYS A 101 11.72 0.39 -7.84
CA LYS A 101 11.49 -0.60 -8.89
C LYS A 101 11.41 -1.99 -8.25
N ASN A 102 10.34 -2.74 -8.52
CA ASN A 102 10.20 -4.11 -8.07
C ASN A 102 10.89 -5.09 -9.05
N LYS A 103 10.90 -6.41 -8.76
CA LYS A 103 11.56 -7.39 -9.67
C LYS A 103 10.81 -7.64 -10.99
N SER A 104 9.53 -7.26 -11.12
CA SER A 104 8.80 -7.27 -12.40
C SER A 104 9.15 -6.05 -13.26
N GLY A 105 9.79 -5.04 -12.67
CA GLY A 105 10.19 -3.81 -13.35
C GLY A 105 9.19 -2.66 -13.21
N HIS A 106 8.06 -2.91 -12.55
CA HIS A 106 7.08 -1.88 -12.18
C HIS A 106 7.69 -0.91 -11.15
N ILE A 107 7.38 0.38 -11.32
CA ILE A 107 7.92 1.49 -10.55
C ILE A 107 6.79 2.05 -9.68
N SER A 108 6.93 1.87 -8.37
CA SER A 108 6.03 2.47 -7.38
C SER A 108 6.60 3.80 -6.89
N GLU A 109 5.73 4.81 -6.75
CA GLU A 109 6.07 6.12 -6.19
C GLU A 109 5.42 6.29 -4.82
N LYS A 110 6.20 6.73 -3.83
CA LYS A 110 5.69 6.99 -2.47
C LYS A 110 6.10 8.37 -2.01
N LYS A 111 5.13 9.21 -1.63
CA LYS A 111 5.42 10.47 -0.95
C LYS A 111 6.00 10.19 0.44
N VAL A 112 7.12 10.83 0.75
CA VAL A 112 7.79 10.75 2.05
C VAL A 112 7.53 12.04 2.80
N TYR A 113 7.01 11.90 4.02
CA TYR A 113 6.71 13.00 4.93
C TYR A 113 7.63 12.92 6.15
N GLU A 114 8.12 14.06 6.63
CA GLU A 114 9.07 14.12 7.74
C GLU A 114 8.69 15.20 8.76
N CYS A 115 9.02 14.94 10.03
CA CYS A 115 8.90 15.94 11.10
C CYS A 115 10.27 16.50 11.47
N ASN A 116 10.41 17.82 11.39
CA ASN A 116 11.66 18.51 11.72
C ASN A 116 11.87 18.72 13.24
N LYS A 117 10.89 18.38 14.09
CA LYS A 117 10.91 18.68 15.54
C LYS A 117 10.58 17.44 16.38
N CYS A 118 11.46 16.43 16.32
CA CYS A 118 11.32 15.19 17.11
C CYS A 118 12.33 15.03 18.25
N GLU A 119 13.15 16.03 18.53
CA GLU A 119 14.07 16.01 19.68
C GLU A 119 13.29 15.93 21.00
N GLY A 120 13.70 15.04 21.90
CA GLY A 120 13.02 14.84 23.20
C GLY A 120 11.58 14.31 23.11
N CYS A 121 11.13 13.80 21.95
CA CYS A 121 9.76 13.34 21.79
C CYS A 121 9.48 12.09 22.65
N PRO A 122 8.48 12.11 23.55
CA PRO A 122 8.17 10.97 24.43
C PRO A 122 7.63 9.75 23.66
N PHE A 123 7.20 9.96 22.41
CA PHE A 123 6.70 8.90 21.53
C PHE A 123 7.78 8.38 20.56
N ALA A 124 9.03 8.87 20.64
CA ALA A 124 10.08 8.54 19.68
C ALA A 124 10.29 7.03 19.52
N GLU A 125 10.36 6.27 20.62
CA GLU A 125 10.57 4.81 20.61
C GLU A 125 9.43 4.04 19.93
N LYS A 126 8.20 4.53 20.05
CA LYS A 126 7.01 3.89 19.47
C LYS A 126 6.72 4.37 18.04
N CYS A 127 7.16 5.58 17.68
CA CYS A 127 6.90 6.23 16.40
C CYS A 127 8.00 5.94 15.38
N LYS A 128 9.27 6.08 15.78
CA LYS A 128 10.42 5.80 14.93
C LYS A 128 10.72 4.30 15.03
N LYS A 129 10.69 3.60 13.90
CA LYS A 129 11.33 2.28 13.82
C LYS A 129 12.84 2.49 13.86
N THR A 130 13.41 2.50 15.06
CA THR A 130 14.85 2.34 15.23
C THR A 130 15.19 0.92 14.75
N SER A 131 15.81 0.82 13.58
CA SER A 131 16.47 -0.42 13.13
C SER A 131 17.95 -0.32 13.45
#